data_AF-A0A649UE86-F1
#
_entry.id   AF-A0A649UE86-F1
#
_cell.length_a   1.000
_cell.length_b   1.000
_cell.length_c   1.000
_cell.angle_alpha   90.00
_cell.angle_beta   90.00
_cell.angle_gamma   90.00
#
_symmetry.space_group_name_H-M   'P 1'
#
loop_
_entity.id
_entity.type
_entity.pdbx_description
1 polymer ?
#
loop_
_entity_poly.entity_id
_entity_poly.type
_entity_poly.pdbx_seq_one_letter_code
_entity_poly.pdbx_strand_id
1 'polypeptide(L)'
;MRLINLFNFKLAKISNHIYTFTNKSYKQINKNLHNLYIICKSAFLNMSSIISKPIISINSNLIKITLFYYWKPLRKRYLKSNLHSKFLILHYNKLENLVKLLSKLFNKSVELELIRIYSPQNESNILANLIGILSNFIKFRKIHMKLFKVSKTKIFKRFNNNKIPSFLSGIYLKLAGRVLTQKIQRRVKSKIIQKGSLTRVNTDLINTNTFVNKNKRGVFSITIKTGHIINN
;
A
#
# COMPACT_ATOMS: atom_id res chain seq x y z
N MET A 1 17.22 7.56 -20.21
CA MET A 1 17.43 7.79 -18.77
C MET A 1 17.98 6.52 -18.14
N ARG A 2 19.29 6.47 -17.88
CA ARG A 2 19.93 5.42 -17.07
C ARG A 2 19.51 5.67 -15.62
N LEU A 3 18.96 4.68 -14.92
CA LEU A 3 18.71 4.82 -13.48
C LEU A 3 20.06 5.13 -12.81
N ILE A 4 20.12 6.22 -12.05
CA ILE A 4 21.35 6.74 -11.41
C ILE A 4 21.93 5.72 -10.41
N ASN A 5 21.14 4.74 -9.98
CA ASN A 5 21.58 3.70 -9.08
C ASN A 5 21.01 2.33 -9.51
N LEU A 6 21.83 1.29 -9.44
CA LEU A 6 21.38 -0.09 -9.64
C LEU A 6 20.38 -0.43 -8.52
N PHE A 7 19.25 -1.06 -8.86
CA PHE A 7 18.25 -1.43 -7.86
C PHE A 7 18.87 -2.37 -6.79
N ASN A 8 19.03 -1.87 -5.57
CA ASN A 8 19.57 -2.65 -4.45
C ASN A 8 18.42 -3.38 -3.72
N PHE A 9 18.23 -4.65 -4.07
CA PHE A 9 17.19 -5.50 -3.49
C PHE A 9 17.29 -5.66 -1.95
N LYS A 10 18.51 -5.66 -1.38
CA LYS A 10 18.71 -5.83 0.08
C LYS A 10 18.16 -4.63 0.86
N LEU A 11 18.39 -3.41 0.36
CA LEU A 11 17.84 -2.20 0.97
C LEU A 11 16.31 -2.13 0.79
N ALA A 12 15.80 -2.49 -0.40
CA ALA A 12 14.37 -2.48 -0.68
C ALA A 12 13.54 -3.45 0.20
N LYS A 13 14.17 -4.47 0.78
CA LYS A 13 13.50 -5.42 1.70
C LYS A 13 13.20 -4.81 3.07
N ILE A 14 13.93 -3.77 3.48
CA ILE A 14 13.82 -3.16 4.81
C ILE A 14 12.87 -1.95 4.70
N SER A 15 11.82 -1.91 5.53
CA SER A 15 10.88 -0.77 5.53
C SER A 15 11.35 0.41 6.38
N ASN A 16 12.21 0.15 7.38
CA ASN A 16 12.67 1.14 8.34
C ASN A 16 14.19 1.27 8.25
N HIS A 17 14.68 2.40 7.77
CA HIS A 17 16.11 2.73 7.77
C HIS A 17 16.38 3.59 8.99
N ILE A 18 16.83 2.95 10.07
CA ILE A 18 17.12 3.60 11.36
C ILE A 18 18.61 3.49 11.59
N TYR A 19 19.28 4.64 11.63
CA TYR A 19 20.66 4.75 12.07
C TYR A 19 20.70 5.61 13.33
N THR A 20 20.98 4.97 14.46
CA THR A 20 21.12 5.65 15.76
C THR A 20 22.32 5.09 16.51
N PHE A 21 23.21 5.96 16.95
CA PHE A 21 24.38 5.62 17.78
C PHE A 21 24.05 5.53 19.29
N THR A 22 22.77 5.45 19.66
CA THR A 22 22.33 5.51 21.07
C THR A 22 21.95 4.14 21.62
N ASN A 23 22.24 3.90 22.90
CA ASN A 23 21.82 2.69 23.65
C ASN A 23 20.31 2.62 23.96
N LYS A 24 19.48 3.57 23.50
CA LYS A 24 18.02 3.48 23.66
C LYS A 24 17.51 2.22 22.95
N SER A 25 16.75 1.40 23.67
CA SER A 25 16.32 0.11 23.14
C SER A 25 15.48 0.27 21.86
N TYR A 26 15.91 -0.41 20.80
CA TYR A 26 15.19 -0.53 19.51
C TYR A 26 13.70 -0.90 19.68
N LYS A 27 13.36 -1.61 20.76
CA LYS A 27 11.99 -1.98 21.14
C LYS A 27 11.06 -0.77 21.34
N GLN A 28 11.52 0.30 21.99
CA GLN A 28 10.67 1.47 22.27
C GLN A 28 10.41 2.30 21.00
N ILE A 29 11.42 2.42 20.13
CA ILE A 29 11.30 3.02 18.81
C ILE A 29 10.26 2.24 17.98
N ASN A 30 10.32 0.91 17.98
CA ASN A 30 9.35 0.08 17.26
C ASN A 30 7.89 0.23 17.73
N LYS A 31 7.64 0.43 19.03
CA LYS A 31 6.28 0.64 19.55
C LYS A 31 5.65 1.92 18.97
N ASN A 32 6.43 3.01 18.92
CA ASN A 32 5.97 4.27 18.33
C ASN A 32 5.76 4.17 16.82
N LEU A 33 6.59 3.39 16.12
CA LEU A 33 6.44 3.13 14.68
C LEU A 33 5.18 2.31 14.36
N HIS A 34 4.78 1.38 15.23
CA HIS A 34 3.51 0.66 15.06
C HIS A 34 2.30 1.62 15.17
N ASN A 35 2.32 2.51 16.15
CA ASN A 35 1.29 3.52 16.33
C ASN A 35 1.24 4.50 15.16
N LEU A 36 2.38 4.84 14.55
CA LEU A 36 2.46 5.72 13.38
C LEU A 36 1.62 5.18 12.22
N TYR A 37 1.72 3.90 11.89
CA TYR A 37 0.89 3.35 10.80
C TYR A 37 -0.61 3.49 11.11
N ILE A 38 -1.02 3.25 12.35
CA ILE A 38 -2.43 3.37 12.76
C ILE A 38 -2.91 4.82 12.64
N ILE A 39 -2.12 5.78 13.12
CA ILE A 39 -2.40 7.22 13.05
C ILE A 39 -2.48 7.69 11.59
N CYS A 40 -1.50 7.32 10.76
CA CYS A 40 -1.53 7.67 9.34
C CYS A 40 -2.74 7.01 8.66
N LYS A 41 -3.02 5.74 8.96
CA LYS A 41 -4.15 5.02 8.36
C LYS A 41 -5.48 5.68 8.69
N SER A 42 -5.72 6.07 9.95
CA SER A 42 -6.94 6.76 10.35
C SER A 42 -7.05 8.14 9.70
N ALA A 43 -5.96 8.92 9.68
CA ALA A 43 -5.94 10.24 9.05
C ALA A 43 -6.26 10.16 7.54
N PHE A 44 -5.65 9.22 6.82
CA PHE A 44 -5.87 9.06 5.38
C PHE A 44 -7.25 8.49 5.03
N LEU A 45 -7.82 7.65 5.89
CA LEU A 45 -9.23 7.24 5.77
C LEU A 45 -10.18 8.45 5.90
N ASN A 46 -9.90 9.37 6.84
CA ASN A 46 -10.64 10.65 6.96
C ASN A 46 -10.45 11.59 5.75
N MET A 47 -9.45 11.31 4.90
CA MET A 47 -9.20 11.97 3.61
C MET A 47 -9.68 11.12 2.43
N SER A 48 -10.51 10.10 2.64
CA SER A 48 -11.06 9.20 1.60
C SER A 48 -9.97 8.51 0.75
N SER A 49 -8.84 8.19 1.36
CA SER A 49 -7.66 7.64 0.69
C SER A 49 -7.15 6.40 1.41
N ILE A 50 -6.49 5.51 0.67
CA ILE A 50 -5.94 4.26 1.18
C ILE A 50 -4.43 4.33 1.09
N ILE A 51 -3.74 4.03 2.18
CA ILE A 51 -2.28 4.06 2.24
C ILE A 51 -1.65 2.68 2.29
N SER A 52 -0.41 2.64 1.81
CA SER A 52 0.55 1.57 2.03
C SER A 52 1.10 1.61 3.48
N LYS A 53 2.00 0.68 3.81
CA LYS A 53 2.76 0.76 5.06
C LYS A 53 3.79 1.87 4.90
N PRO A 54 3.98 2.75 5.89
CA PRO A 54 4.98 3.81 5.83
C PRO A 54 6.37 3.21 5.72
N ILE A 55 7.18 3.79 4.84
CA ILE A 55 8.62 3.57 4.80
C ILE A 55 9.25 4.76 5.52
N ILE A 56 10.14 4.47 6.47
CA ILE A 56 10.59 5.46 7.44
C ILE A 56 12.11 5.50 7.39
N SER A 57 12.67 6.68 7.15
CA SER A 57 14.09 6.94 7.34
C SER A 57 14.27 7.93 8.49
N ILE A 58 14.98 7.49 9.53
CA ILE A 58 15.23 8.28 10.74
C ILE A 58 16.68 8.74 10.74
N ASN A 59 16.87 10.06 10.67
CA ASN A 59 18.14 10.72 10.92
C ASN A 59 18.17 11.30 12.35
N SER A 60 19.29 11.90 12.74
CA SER A 60 19.45 12.59 14.03
C SER A 60 18.36 13.64 14.25
N ASN A 61 18.16 14.53 13.27
CA ASN A 61 17.26 15.68 13.41
C ASN A 61 15.89 15.44 12.77
N LEU A 62 15.83 14.64 11.71
CA LEU A 62 14.70 14.56 10.81
C LEU A 62 14.17 13.13 10.66
N ILE A 63 12.85 12.99 10.66
CA ILE A 63 12.15 11.76 10.32
C ILE A 63 11.46 11.97 8.99
N LYS A 64 11.90 11.22 7.97
CA LYS A 64 11.29 11.24 6.66
C LYS A 64 10.38 10.01 6.52
N ILE A 65 9.09 10.28 6.34
CA ILE A 65 8.03 9.28 6.20
C ILE A 65 7.57 9.29 4.76
N THR A 66 7.89 8.24 4.01
CA THR A 66 7.40 8.06 2.65
C THR A 66 6.15 7.17 2.67
N LEU A 67 5.07 7.66 2.06
CA LEU A 67 3.78 6.99 2.01
C LEU A 67 3.30 6.89 0.58
N PHE A 68 3.13 5.66 0.10
CA PHE A 68 2.32 5.44 -1.09
C PHE A 68 0.84 5.50 -0.74
N TYR A 69 0.07 6.26 -1.53
CA TYR A 69 -1.37 6.39 -1.32
C TYR A 69 -2.15 6.23 -2.62
N TYR A 70 -3.34 5.63 -2.50
CA TYR A 70 -4.33 5.58 -3.56
C TYR A 70 -5.50 6.50 -3.22
N TRP A 71 -5.82 7.37 -4.16
CA TRP A 71 -6.91 8.31 -4.04
C TRP A 71 -7.66 8.46 -5.37
N LYS A 72 -8.98 8.29 -5.29
CA LYS A 72 -9.89 8.47 -6.39
C LYS A 72 -10.95 9.51 -6.00
N PRO A 73 -10.80 10.77 -6.43
CA PRO A 73 -11.76 11.81 -6.09
C PRO A 73 -13.14 11.49 -6.65
N LEU A 74 -14.17 11.73 -5.83
CA LEU A 74 -15.57 11.73 -6.28
C LEU A 74 -15.95 13.07 -6.93
N ARG A 75 -15.42 14.19 -6.42
CA ARG A 75 -15.72 15.55 -6.90
C ARG A 75 -14.75 15.99 -8.00
N LYS A 76 -15.28 16.61 -9.06
CA LYS A 76 -14.50 17.15 -10.19
C LYS A 76 -14.15 18.65 -10.07
N ARG A 77 -14.82 19.39 -9.17
CA ARG A 77 -14.61 20.83 -8.94
C ARG A 77 -13.62 21.05 -7.80
N TYR A 78 -12.61 21.88 -8.03
CA TYR A 78 -11.54 22.22 -7.09
C TYR A 78 -11.39 23.73 -7.01
N LEU A 79 -10.92 24.23 -5.86
CA LEU A 79 -10.52 25.63 -5.72
C LEU A 79 -9.29 25.89 -6.60
N LYS A 80 -9.21 27.11 -7.16
CA LYS A 80 -8.02 27.57 -7.89
C LYS A 80 -6.89 27.72 -6.86
N SER A 81 -5.78 27.05 -7.07
CA SER A 81 -4.63 27.11 -6.17
C SER A 81 -3.35 26.79 -6.93
N ASN A 82 -2.20 27.20 -6.38
CA ASN A 82 -0.88 26.99 -6.97
C ASN A 82 -0.33 25.57 -6.71
N LEU A 83 -1.03 24.74 -5.93
CA LEU A 83 -0.58 23.40 -5.60
C LEU A 83 -0.72 22.46 -6.81
N HIS A 84 0.36 21.73 -7.10
CA HIS A 84 0.42 20.82 -8.25
C HIS A 84 -0.53 19.62 -8.16
N SER A 85 -0.95 19.21 -6.95
CA SER A 85 -1.78 18.02 -6.78
C SER A 85 -3.16 18.33 -6.18
N LYS A 86 -4.21 17.88 -6.88
CA LYS A 86 -5.62 17.99 -6.45
C LYS A 86 -5.89 17.44 -5.05
N PHE A 87 -5.10 16.45 -4.61
CA PHE A 87 -5.20 15.89 -3.26
C PHE A 87 -4.74 16.89 -2.20
N LEU A 88 -3.59 17.55 -2.42
CA LEU A 88 -3.07 18.57 -1.51
C LEU A 88 -4.01 19.76 -1.42
N ILE A 89 -4.59 20.20 -2.54
CA ILE A 89 -5.59 21.30 -2.56
C ILE A 89 -6.74 21.04 -1.58
N LEU A 90 -7.23 19.80 -1.52
CA LEU A 90 -8.38 19.44 -0.68
C LEU A 90 -8.02 19.16 0.78
N HIS A 91 -6.77 18.79 1.06
CA HIS A 91 -6.40 18.20 2.35
C HIS A 91 -5.18 18.84 3.00
N TYR A 92 -4.73 20.00 2.52
CA TYR A 92 -3.57 20.73 3.05
C TYR A 92 -3.63 20.89 4.58
N ASN A 93 -4.69 21.51 5.11
CA ASN A 93 -4.83 21.76 6.55
C ASN A 93 -4.81 20.45 7.38
N LYS A 94 -5.42 19.38 6.86
CA LYS A 94 -5.45 18.07 7.53
C LYS A 94 -4.05 17.43 7.57
N LEU A 95 -3.29 17.56 6.49
CA LEU A 95 -1.91 17.05 6.41
C LEU A 95 -0.96 17.87 7.28
N GLU A 96 -1.10 19.19 7.32
CA GLU A 96 -0.30 20.05 8.18
C GLU A 96 -0.52 19.70 9.66
N ASN A 97 -1.77 19.52 10.08
CA ASN A 97 -2.11 19.07 11.43
C ASN A 97 -1.54 17.68 11.75
N LEU A 98 -1.56 16.77 10.77
CA LEU A 98 -0.95 15.44 10.92
C LEU A 98 0.56 15.54 11.14
N VAL A 99 1.27 16.36 10.35
CA VAL A 99 2.72 16.57 10.49
C VAL A 99 3.05 17.21 11.84
N LYS A 100 2.27 18.22 12.27
CA LYS A 100 2.42 18.84 13.59
C LYS A 100 2.23 17.82 14.73
N LEU A 101 1.24 16.94 14.62
CA LEU A 101 1.00 15.88 15.61
C LEU A 101 2.16 14.87 15.64
N LEU A 102 2.62 14.42 14.46
CA LEU A 102 3.75 13.48 14.38
C LEU A 102 5.05 14.11 14.91
N SER A 103 5.31 15.38 14.61
CA SER A 103 6.46 16.12 15.13
C SER A 103 6.47 16.15 16.66
N LYS A 104 5.32 16.44 17.28
CA LYS A 104 5.15 16.37 18.74
C LYS A 104 5.30 14.95 19.30
N LEU A 105 4.89 13.93 18.57
CA LEU A 105 4.99 12.53 19.03
C LEU A 105 6.45 12.04 19.04
N PHE A 106 7.26 12.51 18.08
CA PHE A 106 8.65 12.07 17.94
C PHE A 106 9.68 13.07 18.49
N ASN A 107 9.27 14.28 18.88
CA ASN A 107 10.14 15.39 19.26
C ASN A 107 11.25 15.65 18.22
N LYS A 108 10.90 15.53 16.94
CA LYS A 108 11.81 15.70 15.79
C LYS A 108 11.05 16.33 14.63
N SER A 109 11.77 16.97 13.70
CA SER A 109 11.15 17.44 12.48
C SER A 109 10.69 16.25 11.64
N VAL A 110 9.48 16.36 11.07
CA VAL A 110 8.85 15.30 10.29
C VAL A 110 8.62 15.80 8.88
N GLU A 111 9.19 15.09 7.90
CA GLU A 111 8.91 15.27 6.48
C GLU A 111 7.99 14.16 6.00
N LEU A 112 6.86 14.56 5.43
CA LEU A 112 5.87 13.64 4.89
C LEU A 112 5.94 13.64 3.35
N GLU A 113 6.55 12.61 2.78
CA GLU A 113 6.63 12.43 1.33
C GLU A 113 5.47 11.54 0.85
N LEU A 114 4.60 12.11 0.01
CA LEU A 114 3.42 11.43 -0.51
C LEU A 114 3.61 11.02 -1.96
N ILE A 115 3.55 9.71 -2.21
CA ILE A 115 3.69 9.15 -3.55
C ILE A 115 2.33 8.61 -4.00
N ARG A 116 1.75 9.25 -5.02
CA ARG A 116 0.45 8.84 -5.53
C ARG A 116 0.58 7.59 -6.40
N ILE A 117 -0.26 6.61 -6.09
CA ILE A 117 -0.47 5.44 -6.94
C ILE A 117 -1.78 5.57 -7.70
N TYR A 118 -1.69 5.47 -9.02
CA TYR A 118 -2.86 5.53 -9.90
C TYR A 118 -3.57 4.18 -10.04
N SER A 119 -2.81 3.09 -9.95
CA SER A 119 -3.30 1.72 -10.10
C SER A 119 -3.12 0.93 -8.81
N PRO A 120 -4.20 0.59 -8.06
CA PRO A 120 -4.10 -0.14 -6.81
C PRO A 120 -3.34 -1.47 -6.94
N GLN A 121 -3.43 -2.14 -8.10
CA GLN A 121 -2.75 -3.42 -8.31
C GLN A 121 -1.21 -3.34 -8.29
N ASN A 122 -0.63 -2.14 -8.38
CA ASN A 122 0.82 -1.99 -8.33
C ASN A 122 1.37 -2.11 -6.91
N GLU A 123 0.53 -1.91 -5.89
CA GLU A 123 0.91 -2.03 -4.49
C GLU A 123 0.01 -3.02 -3.76
N SER A 124 0.59 -4.15 -3.38
CA SER A 124 -0.16 -5.25 -2.75
C SER A 124 -0.85 -4.83 -1.44
N ASN A 125 -0.25 -3.92 -0.66
CA ASN A 125 -0.85 -3.45 0.59
C ASN A 125 -2.10 -2.60 0.36
N ILE A 126 -2.03 -1.67 -0.58
CA ILE A 126 -3.16 -0.81 -0.95
C ILE A 126 -4.28 -1.67 -1.54
N LEU A 127 -3.94 -2.60 -2.43
CA LEU A 127 -4.92 -3.51 -3.00
C LEU A 127 -5.59 -4.38 -1.93
N ALA A 128 -4.83 -4.88 -0.94
CA ALA A 128 -5.35 -5.71 0.14
C ALA A 128 -6.33 -4.92 1.02
N ASN A 129 -5.97 -3.69 1.38
CA ASN A 129 -6.83 -2.79 2.13
C ASN A 129 -8.10 -2.43 1.34
N LEU A 130 -7.97 -2.10 0.05
CA LEU A 130 -9.10 -1.76 -0.82
C LEU A 130 -10.08 -2.93 -0.97
N ILE A 131 -9.60 -4.12 -1.33
CA ILE A 131 -10.44 -5.32 -1.48
C ILE A 131 -11.01 -5.74 -0.11
N GLY A 132 -10.25 -5.55 0.96
CA GLY A 132 -10.66 -5.75 2.35
C GLY A 132 -11.92 -4.99 2.71
N ILE A 133 -11.91 -3.68 2.46
CA ILE A 133 -13.04 -2.79 2.69
C ILE A 133 -14.22 -3.18 1.77
N LEU A 134 -13.96 -3.37 0.48
CA LEU A 134 -15.01 -3.69 -0.51
C LEU A 134 -15.69 -5.03 -0.23
N SER A 135 -14.99 -6.02 0.33
CA SER A 135 -15.54 -7.37 0.52
C SER A 135 -16.69 -7.42 1.52
N ASN A 136 -16.78 -6.46 2.44
CA ASN A 136 -17.92 -6.32 3.35
C ASN A 136 -19.21 -5.91 2.61
N PHE A 137 -19.09 -5.20 1.50
CA PHE A 137 -20.23 -4.63 0.76
C PHE A 137 -20.52 -5.38 -0.55
N ILE A 138 -19.49 -5.89 -1.21
CA ILE A 138 -19.57 -6.49 -2.54
C ILE A 138 -19.13 -7.95 -2.47
N LYS A 139 -19.89 -8.84 -3.13
CA LYS A 139 -19.51 -10.26 -3.25
C LYS A 139 -18.12 -10.38 -3.86
N PHE A 140 -17.23 -11.16 -3.23
CA PHE A 140 -15.85 -11.40 -3.68
C PHE A 140 -15.75 -11.80 -5.16
N ARG A 141 -16.78 -12.49 -5.69
CA ARG A 141 -16.89 -12.82 -7.12
C ARG A 141 -16.84 -11.57 -8.01
N LYS A 142 -17.67 -10.57 -7.71
CA LYS A 142 -17.75 -9.33 -8.49
C LYS A 142 -16.45 -8.53 -8.41
N ILE A 143 -15.78 -8.55 -7.25
CA ILE A 143 -14.54 -7.81 -7.02
C ILE A 143 -13.41 -8.33 -7.91
N HIS A 144 -13.10 -9.63 -7.85
CA HIS A 144 -11.98 -10.16 -8.61
C HIS A 144 -12.24 -10.14 -10.13
N MET A 145 -13.49 -10.38 -10.57
CA MET A 145 -13.85 -10.30 -12.00
C MET A 145 -13.59 -8.90 -12.56
N LYS A 146 -13.97 -7.84 -11.81
CA LYS A 146 -13.71 -6.46 -12.21
C LYS A 146 -12.22 -6.12 -12.17
N LEU A 147 -11.52 -6.55 -11.12
CA LEU A 147 -10.08 -6.34 -10.98
C LEU A 147 -9.33 -6.95 -12.17
N PHE A 148 -9.63 -8.20 -12.51
CA PHE A 148 -8.98 -8.92 -13.60
C PHE A 148 -9.32 -8.37 -14.97
N LYS A 149 -10.49 -7.78 -15.16
CA LYS A 149 -10.82 -7.05 -16.40
C LYS A 149 -9.95 -5.80 -16.57
N VAL A 150 -9.64 -5.09 -15.49
CA VAL A 150 -8.85 -3.85 -15.52
C VAL A 150 -7.34 -4.13 -15.53
N SER A 151 -6.88 -5.18 -14.84
CA SER A 151 -5.47 -5.49 -14.71
C SER A 151 -4.91 -6.06 -16.01
N LYS A 152 -4.02 -5.30 -16.64
CA LYS A 152 -3.19 -5.76 -17.77
C LYS A 152 -1.97 -6.49 -17.19
N THR A 153 -1.92 -7.80 -17.38
CA THR A 153 -0.78 -8.65 -17.02
C THR A 153 0.05 -8.90 -18.27
N LYS A 154 1.37 -8.77 -18.17
CA LYS A 154 2.28 -9.12 -19.27
C LYS A 154 2.96 -10.45 -18.96
N ILE A 155 3.19 -11.24 -20.01
CA ILE A 155 4.06 -12.42 -19.94
C ILE A 155 5.51 -11.94 -19.95
N PHE A 156 6.38 -12.65 -19.24
CA PHE A 156 7.82 -12.38 -19.22
C PHE A 156 8.36 -12.42 -20.65
N LYS A 157 8.77 -11.26 -21.15
CA LYS A 157 9.55 -11.10 -22.37
C LYS A 157 10.67 -10.13 -22.01
N ARG A 158 11.90 -10.38 -22.48
CA ARG A 158 12.98 -9.39 -22.37
C ARG A 158 12.54 -8.15 -23.14
N PHE A 159 12.22 -7.08 -22.43
CA PHE A 159 11.81 -5.82 -23.04
C PHE A 159 13.03 -4.91 -23.14
N ASN A 160 13.36 -4.44 -24.34
CA ASN A 160 14.49 -3.52 -24.56
C ASN A 160 14.11 -2.04 -24.27
N ASN A 161 12.90 -1.77 -23.76
CA ASN A 161 12.37 -0.42 -23.64
C ASN A 161 12.34 0.07 -22.17
N ASN A 162 13.31 0.91 -21.82
CA ASN A 162 13.53 1.46 -20.46
C ASN A 162 12.50 2.53 -20.01
N LYS A 163 11.35 2.67 -20.70
CA LYS A 163 10.37 3.73 -20.40
C LYS A 163 9.52 3.45 -19.16
N ILE A 164 9.31 2.17 -18.81
CA ILE A 164 8.49 1.77 -17.66
C ILE A 164 9.34 0.87 -16.76
N PRO A 165 9.48 1.19 -15.46
CA PRO A 165 10.41 0.49 -14.59
C PRO A 165 9.95 -0.93 -14.23
N SER A 166 8.64 -1.18 -14.20
CA SER A 166 8.12 -2.51 -13.93
C SER A 166 6.75 -2.78 -14.55
N PHE A 167 6.49 -4.06 -14.83
CA PHE A 167 5.20 -4.55 -15.32
C PHE A 167 4.61 -5.57 -14.35
N LEU A 168 3.29 -5.57 -14.24
CA LEU A 168 2.59 -6.58 -13.47
C LEU A 168 2.56 -7.91 -14.24
N SER A 169 3.13 -8.96 -13.65
CA SER A 169 3.16 -10.32 -14.19
C SER A 169 1.97 -11.15 -13.73
N GLY A 170 1.58 -11.00 -12.46
CA GLY A 170 0.47 -11.74 -11.89
C GLY A 170 -0.10 -11.14 -10.61
N ILE A 171 -1.36 -11.48 -10.34
CA ILE A 171 -2.09 -11.12 -9.13
C ILE A 171 -2.70 -12.39 -8.55
N TYR A 172 -2.44 -12.64 -7.27
CA TYR A 172 -3.04 -13.69 -6.47
C TYR A 172 -3.93 -13.08 -5.40
N LEU A 173 -5.11 -13.63 -5.21
CA LEU A 173 -6.10 -13.21 -4.22
C LEU A 173 -6.55 -14.44 -3.42
N LYS A 174 -6.47 -14.36 -2.10
CA LYS A 174 -7.04 -15.36 -1.19
C LYS A 174 -7.95 -14.67 -0.20
N LEU A 175 -9.22 -15.08 -0.17
CA LEU A 175 -10.18 -14.69 0.84
C LEU A 175 -10.38 -15.84 1.83
N ALA A 176 -10.19 -15.59 3.12
CA ALA A 176 -10.44 -16.53 4.19
C ALA A 176 -11.35 -15.91 5.27
N GLY A 177 -12.04 -16.75 6.05
CA GLY A 177 -12.93 -16.30 7.13
C GLY A 177 -14.33 -15.86 6.67
N ARG A 178 -15.08 -15.30 7.60
CA ARG A 178 -16.54 -15.07 7.46
C ARG A 178 -16.80 -13.68 6.92
N VAL A 179 -17.17 -13.57 5.65
CA VAL A 179 -17.55 -12.29 5.03
C VAL A 179 -19.07 -12.10 5.05
N LEU A 180 -19.54 -10.87 5.26
CA LEU A 180 -20.97 -10.51 5.27
C LEU A 180 -21.70 -10.88 3.97
N THR A 181 -21.00 -10.88 2.85
CA THR A 181 -21.61 -11.08 1.52
C THR A 181 -21.81 -12.54 1.13
N GLN A 182 -21.31 -13.49 1.93
CA GLN A 182 -21.43 -14.92 1.68
C GLN A 182 -22.65 -15.52 2.40
N LYS A 183 -23.11 -16.71 2.02
CA LYS A 183 -24.12 -17.44 2.81
C LYS A 183 -23.48 -17.96 4.10
N ILE A 184 -24.27 -18.10 5.16
CA ILE A 184 -23.80 -18.69 6.42
C ILE A 184 -23.49 -20.17 6.15
N GLN A 185 -22.29 -20.61 6.54
CA GLN A 185 -21.83 -21.99 6.39
C GLN A 185 -21.16 -22.45 7.69
N ARG A 186 -21.30 -23.76 8.02
CA ARG A 186 -20.71 -24.39 9.21
C ARG A 186 -19.18 -24.39 9.14
N ARG A 187 -18.60 -24.71 7.99
CA ARG A 187 -17.14 -24.69 7.74
C ARG A 187 -16.79 -23.62 6.70
N VAL A 188 -15.80 -22.79 7.02
CA VAL A 188 -15.33 -21.72 6.13
C VAL A 188 -14.13 -22.21 5.32
N LYS A 189 -14.32 -22.40 4.01
CA LYS A 189 -13.22 -22.68 3.08
C LYS A 189 -12.64 -21.39 2.52
N SER A 190 -11.31 -21.29 2.41
CA SER A 190 -10.68 -20.16 1.73
C SER A 190 -10.94 -20.22 0.23
N LYS A 191 -11.24 -19.07 -0.38
CA LYS A 191 -11.39 -18.93 -1.83
C LYS A 191 -10.10 -18.32 -2.38
N ILE A 192 -9.48 -19.00 -3.34
CA ILE A 192 -8.21 -18.61 -3.93
C ILE A 192 -8.43 -18.40 -5.42
N ILE A 193 -7.89 -17.31 -5.94
CA ILE A 193 -8.06 -16.90 -7.34
C ILE A 193 -6.76 -16.23 -7.79
N GLN A 194 -6.27 -16.56 -8.98
CA GLN A 194 -5.06 -16.01 -9.54
C GLN A 194 -5.26 -15.62 -11.01
N LYS A 195 -4.59 -14.55 -11.43
CA LYS A 195 -4.42 -14.17 -12.84
C LYS A 195 -2.94 -13.92 -13.12
N GLY A 196 -2.42 -14.45 -14.22
CA GLY A 196 -1.01 -14.29 -14.60
C GLY A 196 -0.05 -15.14 -13.77
N SER A 197 1.25 -14.88 -13.92
CA SER A 197 2.30 -15.69 -13.29
C SER A 197 2.83 -15.06 -12.00
N LEU A 198 3.06 -15.90 -10.99
CA LEU A 198 3.82 -15.56 -9.78
C LEU A 198 4.98 -16.55 -9.54
N THR A 199 5.36 -17.30 -10.59
CA THR A 199 6.52 -18.19 -10.53
C THR A 199 7.80 -17.35 -10.56
N ARG A 200 8.80 -17.75 -9.76
CA ARG A 200 10.08 -17.04 -9.70
C ARG A 200 10.78 -16.91 -11.05
N VAL A 201 10.55 -17.84 -11.97
CA VAL A 201 11.08 -17.80 -13.35
C VAL A 201 10.53 -16.63 -14.15
N ASN A 202 9.28 -16.23 -13.88
CA ASN A 202 8.55 -15.23 -14.67
C ASN A 202 8.36 -13.90 -13.92
N THR A 203 8.92 -13.76 -12.72
CA THR A 203 8.75 -12.58 -11.85
C THR A 203 10.03 -12.28 -11.09
N ASP A 204 10.47 -11.03 -11.13
CA ASP A 204 11.65 -10.58 -10.40
C ASP A 204 11.31 -10.21 -8.95
N LEU A 205 10.13 -9.63 -8.74
CA LEU A 205 9.66 -9.19 -7.42
C LEU A 205 8.28 -9.75 -7.10
N ILE A 206 8.12 -10.33 -5.91
CA ILE A 206 6.84 -10.80 -5.39
C ILE A 206 6.55 -10.10 -4.07
N ASN A 207 5.51 -9.28 -4.05
CA ASN A 207 5.06 -8.58 -2.84
C ASN A 207 3.84 -9.29 -2.27
N THR A 208 3.83 -9.54 -0.96
CA THR A 208 2.74 -10.26 -0.28
C THR A 208 2.20 -9.48 0.91
N ASN A 209 0.92 -9.13 0.89
CA ASN A 209 0.28 -8.39 1.98
C ASN A 209 -1.07 -8.99 2.37
N THR A 210 -1.39 -8.88 3.65
CA THR A 210 -2.61 -9.39 4.24
C THR A 210 -3.39 -8.27 4.91
N PHE A 211 -4.67 -8.19 4.60
CA PHE A 211 -5.65 -7.40 5.34
C PHE A 211 -6.45 -8.33 6.24
N VAL A 212 -6.62 -7.96 7.51
CA VAL A 212 -7.43 -8.71 8.48
C VAL A 212 -8.44 -7.74 9.08
N ASN A 213 -9.70 -8.15 9.16
CA ASN A 213 -10.74 -7.35 9.79
C ASN A 213 -11.83 -8.24 10.41
N LYS A 214 -12.54 -7.70 11.39
CA LYS A 214 -13.70 -8.32 12.03
C LYS A 214 -14.98 -7.65 11.53
N ASN A 215 -16.00 -8.45 11.25
CA ASN A 215 -17.36 -7.98 10.95
C ASN A 215 -18.36 -8.67 11.89
N LYS A 216 -19.67 -8.39 11.71
CA LYS A 216 -20.74 -8.97 12.54
C LYS A 216 -20.77 -10.51 12.55
N ARG A 217 -20.17 -11.17 11.54
CA ARG A 217 -20.15 -12.64 11.42
C ARG A 217 -18.86 -13.28 11.90
N GLY A 218 -17.82 -12.49 12.20
CA GLY A 218 -16.53 -12.97 12.66
C GLY A 218 -15.36 -12.30 11.94
N VAL A 219 -14.19 -12.91 12.05
CA VAL A 219 -12.95 -12.42 11.43
C VAL A 219 -12.85 -12.95 10.00
N PHE A 220 -12.34 -12.10 9.11
CA PHE A 220 -11.96 -12.48 7.76
C PHE A 220 -10.62 -11.85 7.39
N SER A 221 -9.96 -12.45 6.41
CA SER A 221 -8.69 -11.96 5.90
C SER A 221 -8.63 -12.05 4.38
N ILE A 222 -7.91 -11.09 3.80
CA ILE A 222 -7.65 -11.01 2.36
C ILE A 222 -6.14 -10.96 2.19
N THR A 223 -5.60 -12.01 1.59
CA THR A 223 -4.18 -12.08 1.22
C THR A 223 -4.04 -11.76 -0.26
N ILE A 224 -3.12 -10.87 -0.58
CA ILE A 224 -2.79 -10.48 -1.94
C ILE A 224 -1.32 -10.77 -2.17
N LYS A 225 -1.02 -11.35 -3.32
CA LYS A 225 0.35 -11.36 -3.85
C LYS A 225 0.37 -10.69 -5.21
N THR A 226 1.32 -9.81 -5.44
CA THR A 226 1.55 -9.19 -6.76
C THR A 226 2.95 -9.56 -7.23
N GLY A 227 3.04 -10.03 -8.47
CA GLY A 227 4.28 -10.35 -9.15
C GLY A 227 4.64 -9.24 -10.13
N HIS A 228 5.87 -8.75 -10.10
CA HIS A 228 6.38 -7.71 -10.97
C HIS A 228 7.61 -8.18 -11.73
N ILE A 229 7.70 -7.76 -12.99
CA ILE A 229 8.87 -7.90 -13.86
C ILE A 229 9.51 -6.52 -13.91
N ILE A 230 10.78 -6.43 -13.56
CA ILE A 230 11.55 -5.19 -13.54
C ILE A 230 12.30 -5.07 -14.86
N ASN A 231 12.24 -3.89 -15.47
CA ASN A 231 13.01 -3.63 -16.68
C ASN A 231 14.43 -3.21 -16.27
N ASN A 232 15.40 -4.11 -16.48
CA ASN A 232 16.82 -3.84 -16.26
C ASN A 232 17.49 -3.37 -17.56
#